data_AF-A0A0K6FVW1-F1
#
_entry.id   AF-A0A0K6FVW1-F1
#
_cell.length_a   1.000
_cell.length_b   1.000
_cell.length_c   1.000
_cell.angle_alpha   90.00
_cell.angle_beta   90.00
_cell.angle_gamma   90.00
#
_symmetry.space_group_name_H-M   'P 1'
#
loop_
_entity.id
_entity.type
_entity.pdbx_description
1 polymer ?
#
loop_
_entity_poly.entity_id
_entity_poly.type
_entity_poly.pdbx_seq_one_letter_code
_entity_poly.pdbx_strand_id
1 'polypeptide(L)'
;MSSYETLTAEEIKQLLDAVVWSSPDDVILAASQAKWRAPVYGHYVPSVEGRHNEQKIWYKFTCKCDPQRHKALYRWRKDDSSGTKKFIDAANQCNRPVQSWRAESCELAESAERSKTGQFVSMI
;
A
#
# COMPACT_ATOMS: atom_id res chain seq x y z
N MET A 1 -17.73 6.13 26.02
CA MET A 1 -17.96 6.14 24.56
C MET A 1 -16.74 6.75 23.92
N SER A 2 -16.16 6.05 22.94
CA SER A 2 -14.88 6.37 22.31
C SER A 2 -14.94 7.71 21.58
N SER A 3 -14.18 8.77 21.90
CA SER A 3 -14.32 10.10 21.24
C SER A 3 -13.86 10.17 19.77
N TYR A 4 -13.65 9.03 19.12
CA TYR A 4 -13.16 8.89 17.75
C TYR A 4 -14.27 8.59 16.73
N GLU A 5 -15.52 8.39 17.15
CA GLU A 5 -16.64 8.04 16.24
C GLU A 5 -17.16 9.19 15.36
N THR A 6 -16.68 10.43 15.55
CA THR A 6 -17.27 11.60 14.87
C THR A 6 -16.35 12.36 13.93
N LEU A 7 -15.06 12.01 13.85
CA LEU A 7 -14.12 12.73 12.98
C LEU A 7 -14.14 12.18 11.55
N THR A 8 -14.37 13.05 10.59
CA THR A 8 -14.30 12.76 9.17
C THR A 8 -12.85 12.60 8.70
N ALA A 9 -12.66 11.93 7.57
CA ALA A 9 -11.34 11.77 6.94
C ALA A 9 -10.61 13.10 6.66
N GLU A 10 -11.35 14.17 6.38
CA GLU A 10 -10.77 15.50 6.14
C GLU A 10 -10.35 16.19 7.43
N GLU A 11 -11.12 16.04 8.51
CA GLU A 11 -10.74 16.57 9.83
C GLU A 11 -9.47 15.89 10.36
N ILE A 12 -9.39 14.56 10.26
CA ILE A 12 -8.22 13.78 10.66
C ILE A 12 -6.95 14.27 9.94
N LYS A 13 -7.05 14.64 8.65
CA LYS A 13 -5.90 15.17 7.88
C LYS A 13 -5.37 16.49 8.42
N GLN A 14 -6.26 17.36 8.90
CA GLN A 14 -5.88 18.68 9.40
C GLN A 14 -5.25 18.62 10.80
N LEU A 15 -5.57 17.60 11.59
CA LEU A 15 -5.01 17.41 12.92
C LEU A 15 -3.48 17.28 12.92
N LEU A 16 -2.88 17.52 14.08
CA LEU A 16 -1.45 17.30 14.30
C LEU A 16 -1.15 15.81 14.45
N ASP A 17 0.03 15.38 14.04
CA ASP A 17 0.45 13.98 14.11
C ASP A 17 0.39 13.44 15.55
N ALA A 18 0.71 14.28 16.56
CA ALA A 18 0.58 13.91 17.98
C ALA A 18 -0.86 13.58 18.42
N VAL A 19 -1.87 14.25 17.84
CA VAL A 19 -3.29 14.02 18.15
C VAL A 19 -3.79 12.79 17.40
N VAL A 20 -3.40 12.67 16.12
CA VAL A 20 -3.78 11.55 15.27
C VAL A 20 -3.19 10.24 15.78
N TRP A 21 -2.02 10.27 16.43
CA TRP A 21 -1.39 9.08 17.01
C TRP A 21 -2.23 8.37 18.07
N SER A 22 -3.16 9.08 18.72
CA SER A 22 -4.11 8.49 19.66
C SER A 22 -5.30 7.79 18.98
N SER A 23 -5.41 7.89 17.65
CA SER A 23 -6.45 7.22 16.87
C SER A 23 -6.01 5.80 16.49
N PRO A 24 -6.96 4.87 16.28
CA PRO A 24 -6.67 3.56 15.72
C PRO A 24 -6.01 3.63 14.33
N ASP A 25 -5.06 2.73 14.06
CA ASP A 25 -4.30 2.70 12.80
C ASP A 25 -5.19 2.59 11.55
N ASP A 26 -6.26 1.81 11.62
CA ASP A 26 -7.25 1.64 10.55
C ASP A 26 -7.98 2.95 10.22
N VAL A 27 -8.31 3.76 11.23
CA VAL A 27 -8.90 5.09 11.05
C VAL A 27 -7.89 6.04 10.36
N ILE A 28 -6.63 6.01 10.79
CA ILE A 28 -5.56 6.84 10.22
C ILE A 28 -5.29 6.46 8.75
N LEU A 29 -5.32 5.16 8.43
CA LEU A 29 -5.16 4.65 7.08
C LEU A 29 -6.35 4.99 6.19
N ALA A 30 -7.57 4.72 6.66
CA ALA A 30 -8.80 4.97 5.92
C ALA A 30 -8.94 6.46 5.52
N ALA A 31 -8.59 7.37 6.44
CA ALA A 31 -8.60 8.81 6.17
C ALA A 31 -7.72 9.19 4.96
N SER A 32 -6.56 8.54 4.81
CA SER A 32 -5.60 8.83 3.74
C SER A 32 -5.80 8.01 2.48
N GLN A 33 -6.37 6.81 2.58
CA GLN A 33 -6.58 5.90 1.46
C GLN A 33 -7.46 6.52 0.35
N ALA A 34 -8.39 7.41 0.72
CA ALA A 34 -9.20 8.17 -0.23
C ALA A 34 -8.37 9.01 -1.24
N LYS A 35 -7.13 9.38 -0.90
CA LYS A 35 -6.22 10.13 -1.79
C LYS A 35 -5.34 9.21 -2.67
N TRP A 36 -5.21 7.94 -2.34
CA TRP A 36 -4.35 6.98 -3.04
C TRP A 36 -5.04 6.40 -4.29
N ARG A 37 -5.38 7.27 -5.24
CA ARG A 37 -6.15 6.88 -6.44
C ARG A 37 -5.34 6.08 -7.47
N ALA A 38 -4.01 6.16 -7.41
CA ALA A 38 -3.16 5.49 -8.38
C ALA A 38 -3.21 3.96 -8.20
N PRO A 39 -3.35 3.16 -9.28
CA PRO A 39 -3.41 1.70 -9.21
C PRO A 39 -2.25 1.04 -8.45
N VAL A 40 -1.07 1.68 -8.50
CA VAL A 40 0.15 1.20 -7.86
C VAL A 40 0.01 0.99 -6.35
N TYR A 41 -0.84 1.76 -5.66
CA TYR A 41 -1.05 1.57 -4.23
C TYR A 41 -1.72 0.23 -3.91
N GLY A 42 -2.45 -0.36 -4.87
CA GLY A 42 -3.03 -1.70 -4.72
C GLY A 42 -1.97 -2.80 -4.58
N HIS A 43 -0.76 -2.57 -5.09
CA HIS A 43 0.34 -3.53 -5.03
C HIS A 43 0.96 -3.66 -3.62
N TYR A 44 0.65 -2.72 -2.73
CA TYR A 44 1.24 -2.64 -1.40
C TYR A 44 0.19 -2.90 -0.32
N VAL A 45 0.67 -3.42 0.82
CA VAL A 45 -0.07 -3.42 2.09
C VAL A 45 0.40 -2.19 2.88
N PRO A 46 -0.48 -1.18 3.08
CA PRO A 46 -0.15 -0.02 3.89
C PRO A 46 -0.28 -0.34 5.38
N SER A 47 0.65 0.14 6.18
CA SER A 47 0.59 0.12 7.64
C SER A 47 1.02 1.47 8.20
N VAL A 48 0.55 1.80 9.41
CA VAL A 48 1.00 2.99 10.12
C VAL A 48 2.29 2.65 10.87
N GLU A 49 3.29 3.52 10.77
CA GLU A 49 4.54 3.40 11.53
C GLU A 49 4.84 4.75 12.19
N GLY A 50 4.92 4.75 13.52
CA GLY A 50 5.33 5.91 14.29
C GLY A 50 6.84 5.94 14.45
N ARG A 51 7.46 7.04 14.02
CA ARG A 51 8.86 7.29 14.38
C ARG A 51 8.88 8.21 15.59
N HIS A 52 9.06 7.61 16.77
CA HIS A 52 9.06 8.31 18.07
C HIS A 52 9.98 9.54 18.10
N ASN A 53 11.08 9.52 17.36
CA ASN A 53 12.05 10.62 17.33
C ASN A 53 11.58 11.85 16.54
N GLU A 54 10.56 11.73 15.68
CA GLU A 54 10.14 12.82 14.79
C GLU A 54 8.75 13.35 15.10
N GLN A 55 7.99 12.74 16.03
CA GLN A 55 6.56 13.00 16.24
C GLN A 55 5.76 13.02 14.92
N LYS A 56 6.19 12.19 13.96
CA LYS A 56 5.60 12.09 12.63
C LYS A 56 4.98 10.73 12.39
N ILE A 57 3.82 10.74 11.74
CA ILE A 57 3.14 9.53 11.30
C ILE A 57 3.60 9.21 9.88
N TRP A 58 4.19 8.03 9.71
CA TRP A 58 4.61 7.52 8.42
C TRP A 58 3.71 6.36 7.98
N TYR A 59 3.31 6.39 6.71
CA TYR A 59 2.70 5.25 6.03
C TYR A 59 3.82 4.38 5.46
N LYS A 60 3.90 3.14 5.93
CA LYS A 60 4.77 2.12 5.39
C LYS A 60 4.00 1.31 4.36
N PHE A 61 4.56 1.14 3.17
CA PHE A 61 3.99 0.36 2.08
C PHE A 61 4.88 -0.84 1.82
N THR A 62 4.37 -2.01 2.16
CA THR A 62 5.09 -3.28 2.00
C THR A 62 4.58 -4.00 0.76
N CYS A 63 5.47 -4.53 -0.09
CA CYS A 63 5.06 -5.25 -1.29
C CYS A 63 4.21 -6.48 -0.93
N LYS A 64 3.08 -6.68 -1.62
CA LYS A 64 2.25 -7.88 -1.44
C LYS A 64 2.88 -9.15 -2.00
N CYS A 65 3.71 -9.03 -3.04
CA CYS A 65 4.24 -10.19 -3.78
C CYS A 65 5.52 -10.75 -3.17
N ASP A 66 6.41 -9.88 -2.72
CA ASP A 66 7.69 -10.30 -2.15
C ASP A 66 8.12 -9.29 -1.07
N PRO A 67 7.53 -9.36 0.13
CA PRO A 67 7.81 -8.43 1.21
C PRO A 67 9.23 -8.60 1.80
N GLN A 68 9.90 -9.73 1.55
CA GLN A 68 11.23 -10.02 2.08
C GLN A 68 12.33 -9.45 1.18
N ARG A 69 12.16 -9.53 -0.15
CA ARG A 69 13.14 -8.98 -1.10
C ARG A 69 12.90 -7.52 -1.44
N HIS A 70 11.64 -7.05 -1.47
CA HIS A 70 11.35 -5.66 -1.80
C HIS A 70 11.35 -4.76 -0.57
N LYS A 71 12.16 -3.70 -0.64
CA LYS A 71 12.25 -2.70 0.42
C LYS A 71 10.90 -1.98 0.60
N ALA A 72 10.46 -1.88 1.85
CA ALA A 72 9.28 -1.09 2.21
C ALA A 72 9.48 0.39 1.83
N LEU A 73 8.43 0.98 1.26
CA LEU A 73 8.41 2.41 0.94
C LEU A 73 7.71 3.18 2.04
N TYR A 74 8.10 4.43 2.23
CA TYR A 74 7.59 5.27 3.31
C TYR A 74 7.05 6.58 2.74
N ARG A 75 5.91 7.02 3.26
CA ARG A 75 5.31 8.33 2.95
C ARG A 75 4.84 9.00 4.22
N TRP A 76 5.22 10.26 4.43
CA TRP A 76 4.74 11.00 5.58
C TRP A 76 3.25 11.35 5.39
N ARG A 77 2.48 11.35 6.48
CA ARG A 77 1.04 11.58 6.44
C ARG A 77 0.64 12.91 5.78
N LYS A 78 1.38 13.98 6.07
CA LYS A 78 1.14 15.32 5.49
C LYS A 78 1.86 15.55 4.16
N ASP A 79 2.57 14.56 3.62
CA ASP A 79 3.25 14.68 2.34
C ASP A 79 2.26 14.58 1.17
N ASP A 80 1.86 15.75 0.69
CA ASP A 80 1.04 15.97 -0.49
C ASP A 80 1.84 15.98 -1.80
N SER A 81 3.18 15.90 -1.74
CA SER A 81 4.03 15.98 -2.93
C SER A 81 3.87 14.75 -3.83
N SER A 82 3.45 15.03 -5.05
CA SER A 82 2.68 14.16 -5.95
C SER A 82 3.53 13.21 -6.79
N GLY A 83 4.35 12.37 -6.15
CA GLY A 83 5.15 11.36 -6.84
C GLY A 83 4.75 9.92 -6.53
N THR A 84 4.04 9.24 -7.43
CA THR A 84 3.90 7.76 -7.40
C THR A 84 5.03 7.05 -8.12
N LYS A 85 5.95 7.79 -8.78
CA LYS A 85 7.05 7.23 -9.56
C LYS A 85 7.89 6.22 -8.78
N LYS A 86 8.27 6.52 -7.53
CA LYS A 86 9.04 5.59 -6.69
C LYS A 86 8.29 4.28 -6.41
N PHE A 87 6.97 4.36 -6.23
CA PHE A 87 6.11 3.19 -6.07
C PHE A 87 6.01 2.40 -7.37
N ILE A 88 5.90 3.07 -8.51
CA ILE A 88 5.84 2.41 -9.82
C ILE A 88 7.16 1.71 -10.12
N ASP A 89 8.29 2.39 -9.94
CA ASP A 89 9.62 1.84 -10.20
C ASP A 89 9.90 0.63 -9.29
N ALA A 90 9.46 0.67 -8.02
CA ALA A 90 9.58 -0.47 -7.10
C ALA A 90 8.60 -1.61 -7.44
N ALA A 91 7.36 -1.32 -7.79
CA ALA A 91 6.38 -2.34 -8.19
C ALA A 91 6.81 -3.05 -9.49
N ASN A 92 7.46 -2.33 -10.41
CA ASN A 92 8.01 -2.91 -11.64
C ASN A 92 9.14 -3.92 -11.37
N GLN A 93 9.84 -3.84 -10.23
CA GLN A 93 10.84 -4.86 -9.85
C GLN A 93 10.21 -6.25 -9.63
N CYS A 94 8.89 -6.31 -9.39
CA CYS A 94 8.17 -7.57 -9.33
C CYS A 94 7.94 -8.22 -10.70
N ASN A 95 8.30 -7.56 -11.81
CA ASN A 95 8.00 -8.00 -13.19
C ASN A 95 6.52 -8.40 -13.41
N ARG A 96 5.59 -7.68 -12.78
CA ARG A 96 4.15 -7.93 -12.89
C ARG A 96 3.45 -6.83 -13.70
N PRO A 97 2.44 -7.17 -14.53
CA PRO A 97 1.68 -6.18 -15.27
C PRO A 97 0.84 -5.30 -14.34
N VAL A 98 0.65 -4.02 -14.70
CA VAL A 98 -0.10 -3.03 -13.90
C VAL A 98 -1.51 -3.52 -13.53
N GLN A 99 -2.15 -4.29 -14.41
CA GLN A 99 -3.47 -4.86 -14.21
C GLN A 99 -3.52 -5.80 -12.99
N SER A 100 -2.42 -6.49 -12.67
CA SER A 100 -2.36 -7.41 -11.53
C SER A 100 -2.07 -6.72 -10.21
N TRP A 101 -1.75 -5.42 -10.21
CA TRP A 101 -1.46 -4.67 -8.97
C TRP A 101 -2.69 -4.52 -8.07
N ARG A 102 -3.90 -4.62 -8.63
CA ARG A 102 -5.15 -4.57 -7.85
C ARG A 102 -5.65 -5.94 -7.41
N ALA A 103 -4.98 -7.02 -7.81
CA ALA A 103 -5.36 -8.36 -7.39
C ALA A 103 -5.21 -8.49 -5.87
N GLU A 104 -6.16 -9.17 -5.23
CA GLU A 104 -6.19 -9.40 -3.79
C GLU A 104 -5.02 -10.27 -3.31
N SER A 105 -4.40 -11.03 -4.23
CA SER A 105 -3.26 -11.89 -3.95
C SER A 105 -2.32 -11.98 -5.16
N CYS A 106 -1.01 -11.96 -4.92
CA CYS A 106 0.00 -12.16 -5.98
C CYS A 106 0.04 -13.60 -6.53
N GLU A 107 -0.66 -14.54 -5.90
CA GLU A 107 -0.73 -15.97 -6.27
C GLU A 107 -1.53 -16.22 -7.57
N LEU A 108 -2.50 -15.37 -7.91
CA LEU A 108 -3.35 -15.57 -9.10
C LEU A 108 -2.63 -15.26 -10.43
N ALA A 109 -1.61 -14.39 -10.42
CA ALA A 109 -0.87 -14.04 -11.64
C ALA A 109 0.08 -15.15 -12.10
N GLU A 110 0.62 -15.94 -11.18
CA GLU A 110 1.53 -17.05 -11.50
C GLU A 110 0.80 -18.20 -12.20
N SER A 111 -0.49 -18.40 -11.88
CA SER A 111 -1.33 -19.44 -12.49
C SER A 111 -1.68 -19.14 -13.97
N ALA A 112 -1.74 -17.86 -14.35
CA ALA A 112 -2.05 -17.45 -15.72
C ALA A 112 -0.86 -17.62 -16.68
N GLU A 113 0.39 -17.48 -16.19
CA GLU A 113 1.59 -17.73 -17.01
C GLU A 113 1.90 -19.23 -17.13
N ARG A 114 1.62 -20.01 -16.08
CA ARG A 114 1.81 -21.47 -16.10
C ARG A 114 0.82 -22.21 -17.02
N SER A 115 -0.36 -21.64 -17.26
CA SER A 115 -1.31 -22.20 -18.23
C SER A 115 -0.94 -21.95 -19.71
N LYS A 116 -0.07 -20.98 -20.01
CA LYS A 116 0.40 -20.74 -21.40
C LYS A 116 1.60 -21.60 -21.81
N THR A 117 2.27 -22.23 -20.85
CA THR A 117 3.45 -23.08 -21.09
C THR A 117 3.17 -24.57 -20.95
N GLY A 118 1.93 -24.96 -20.62
CA GLY A 118 1.49 -26.35 -20.48
C GLY A 118 0.75 -26.89 -21.71
N GLN A 119 1.28 -26.70 -22.92
CA GLN A 119 0.82 -27.43 -24.10
C GLN A 119 2.04 -27.88 -24.87
N PHE A 120 2.60 -29.04 -24.50
CA PHE A 120 3.31 -30.01 -25.36
C PHE A 120 4.08 -31.02 -24.51
N VAL A 121 3.48 -32.19 -24.23
CA VAL A 121 4.11 -33.53 -24.21
C VAL A 121 2.96 -34.54 -24.41
N SER A 122 2.74 -35.08 -25.62
CA SER A 122 2.97 -36.48 -26.09
C SER A 122 2.18 -37.55 -25.30
N MET A 123 1.55 -38.59 -25.87
CA MET A 123 1.99 -39.58 -26.89
C MET A 123 0.73 -40.25 -27.50
N ILE A 124 0.60 -40.48 -28.82
CA ILE A 124 0.91 -41.74 -29.56
C ILE A 124 0.95 -43.01 -28.71
#